data_AF-A0A9E1ZQV3-F1
#
_entry.id   AF-A0A9E1ZQV3-F1
#
_cell.length_a   1.000
_cell.length_b   1.000
_cell.length_c   1.000
_cell.angle_alpha   90.00
_cell.angle_beta   90.00
_cell.angle_gamma   90.00
#
_symmetry.space_group_name_H-M   'P 1'
#
loop_
_entity.id
_entity.type
_entity.pdbx_description
1 polymer ?
#
loop_
_entity_poly.entity_id
_entity_poly.type
_entity_poly.pdbx_seq_one_letter_code
_entity_poly.pdbx_strand_id
1 'polypeptide(L)'
;IGDIDRFSSLTKHRGFAGFYPSVRKTGDGESASMPISKMSCNRYKRYLYLAAENAYKWDVDCAAFYHKRREKGHTHTQAVCAVANGKLLPRIHQLLKKLRQAEVNGEHRPRYVFRDLEGNPISKAEAKAIIQAKWGQRKYGKKGLASS
;
A
#
# COMPACT_ATOMS: atom_id res chain seq x y z
N ILE A 1 12.10 -2.05 -8.17
CA ILE A 1 12.33 -2.95 -7.02
C ILE A 1 13.64 -3.70 -7.23
N GLY A 2 13.86 -4.28 -8.42
CA GLY A 2 15.07 -5.04 -8.72
C GLY A 2 14.97 -6.43 -8.08
N ASP A 3 16.06 -6.91 -7.50
CA ASP A 3 16.04 -8.13 -6.67
C ASP A 3 15.25 -7.91 -5.38
N ILE A 4 14.38 -8.85 -5.02
CA ILE A 4 13.61 -8.85 -3.77
C ILE A 4 14.44 -9.31 -2.58
N ASP A 5 15.49 -10.10 -2.80
CA ASP A 5 16.32 -10.69 -1.75
C ASP A 5 17.22 -9.66 -1.06
N ARG A 6 17.46 -8.51 -1.68
CA ARG A 6 18.09 -7.34 -1.04
C ARG A 6 17.34 -6.84 0.20
N PHE A 7 16.05 -7.14 0.32
CA PHE A 7 15.23 -6.76 1.46
C PHE A 7 15.11 -7.94 2.41
N SER A 8 15.87 -7.90 3.51
CA SER A 8 15.82 -8.96 4.53
C SER A 8 14.50 -8.99 5.30
N SER A 9 13.69 -7.92 5.24
CA SER A 9 12.36 -7.89 5.84
C SER A 9 11.43 -6.90 5.13
N LEU A 10 10.11 -7.08 5.35
CA LEU A 10 9.08 -6.15 4.88
C LEU A 10 9.31 -4.72 5.40
N THR A 11 9.85 -4.54 6.60
CA THR A 11 10.16 -3.23 7.18
C THR A 11 11.24 -2.51 6.36
N LYS A 12 12.28 -3.21 5.91
CA LYS A 12 13.30 -2.63 5.02
C LYS A 12 12.70 -2.25 3.65
N HIS A 13 11.80 -3.09 3.13
CA HIS A 13 11.08 -2.76 1.89
C HIS A 13 10.17 -1.54 2.05
N ARG A 14 9.51 -1.38 3.20
CA ARG A 14 8.74 -0.17 3.56
C ARG A 14 9.60 1.08 3.64
N GLY A 15 10.78 0.98 4.26
CA GLY A 15 11.76 2.08 4.30
C GLY A 15 12.16 2.53 2.89
N PHE A 16 12.46 1.58 2.01
CA PHE A 16 12.78 1.85 0.60
C PHE A 16 11.61 2.45 -0.20
N ALA A 17 10.38 2.04 0.09
CA ALA A 17 9.20 2.58 -0.58
C ALA A 17 8.88 4.03 -0.19
N GLY A 18 9.45 4.55 0.90
CA GLY A 18 9.30 5.95 1.31
C GLY A 18 7.93 6.30 1.92
N PHE A 19 7.27 5.33 2.55
CA PHE A 19 5.98 5.51 3.24
C PHE A 19 6.10 5.69 4.76
N TYR A 20 7.32 5.82 5.29
CA TYR A 20 7.55 6.11 6.70
C TYR A 20 7.55 7.63 6.93
N PRO A 21 6.81 8.18 7.91
CA PRO A 21 7.04 9.55 8.36
C PRO A 21 8.44 9.58 8.99
N SER A 22 9.38 10.38 8.46
CA SER A 22 10.69 10.48 9.10
C SER A 22 10.51 11.11 10.48
N VAL A 23 10.96 10.42 11.52
CA VAL A 23 11.10 11.02 12.84
C VAL A 23 12.52 11.59 12.89
N ARG A 24 12.65 12.92 12.86
CA ARG A 24 13.90 13.57 13.24
C ARG A 24 14.08 13.38 14.75
N LYS A 25 15.10 12.63 15.15
CA LYS A 25 15.75 12.83 16.44
C LYS A 25 17.03 13.59 16.17
N THR A 26 17.01 14.91 16.34
CA THR A 26 18.21 15.73 16.47
C THR A 26 18.44 15.90 17.96
N GLY A 27 19.33 15.09 18.54
CA GLY A 27 20.01 15.41 19.78
C GLY A 27 21.36 16.01 19.39
N ASP A 28 21.55 17.27 19.74
CA ASP A 28 22.78 18.07 19.72
C ASP A 28 23.81 17.84 18.61
N GLY A 29 23.85 18.79 17.67
CA GLY A 29 25.00 19.00 16.79
C GLY A 29 24.60 19.58 15.46
N GLU A 30 24.83 20.88 15.27
CA GLU A 30 24.78 21.50 13.94
C GLU A 30 26.00 21.09 13.11
N SER A 31 25.78 20.49 11.94
CA SER A 31 26.46 20.89 10.70
C SER A 31 26.00 20.09 9.47
N ALA A 32 26.05 20.82 8.35
CA ALA A 32 25.90 20.44 6.95
C ALA A 32 24.51 20.03 6.46
N SER A 33 23.94 20.91 5.63
CA SER A 33 22.91 20.59 4.64
C SER A 33 23.20 19.25 3.96
N MET A 34 22.47 18.20 4.36
CA MET A 34 22.50 16.91 3.70
C MET A 34 21.27 16.82 2.79
N PRO A 35 21.42 16.38 1.52
CA PRO A 35 20.32 16.29 0.59
C PRO A 35 19.25 15.36 1.18
N ILE A 36 17.97 15.71 0.92
CA ILE A 36 16.82 14.84 1.15
C ILE A 36 17.26 13.41 0.89
N SER A 37 17.19 12.57 1.91
CA SER A 37 17.45 11.15 1.82
C SER A 37 16.91 10.61 0.48
N LYS A 38 17.82 10.23 -0.42
CA LYS A 38 17.56 9.49 -1.67
C LYS A 38 17.00 8.07 -1.37
N MET A 39 16.39 7.82 -0.20
CA MET A 39 15.95 6.48 0.21
C MET A 39 14.72 5.98 -0.54
N SER A 40 14.02 6.82 -1.32
CA SER A 40 12.95 6.33 -2.18
C SER A 40 13.11 6.84 -3.61
N CYS A 41 12.96 5.93 -4.57
CA CYS A 41 12.69 6.34 -5.94
C CYS A 41 11.30 6.99 -5.93
N ASN A 42 11.20 8.32 -6.08
CA ASN A 42 9.92 9.05 -6.15
C ASN A 42 8.93 8.38 -7.12
N ARG A 43 9.44 7.78 -8.20
CA ARG A 43 8.65 6.98 -9.14
C ARG A 43 8.01 5.76 -8.49
N TYR A 44 8.74 4.99 -7.67
CA TYR A 44 8.21 3.80 -7.01
C TYR A 44 7.06 4.15 -6.04
N LYS A 45 7.23 5.22 -5.25
CA LYS A 45 6.18 5.74 -4.37
C LYS A 45 4.94 6.17 -5.15
N ARG A 46 5.13 6.90 -6.26
CA ARG A 46 4.04 7.30 -7.16
C ARG A 46 3.32 6.10 -7.77
N TYR A 47 4.06 5.09 -8.25
CA TYR A 47 3.45 3.88 -8.80
C TYR A 47 2.68 3.09 -7.75
N LEU A 48 3.19 2.97 -6.52
CA LEU A 48 2.48 2.33 -5.42
C LEU A 48 1.19 3.08 -5.04
N TYR A 49 1.22 4.42 -5.09
CA TYR A 49 0.02 5.23 -4.89
C TYR A 49 -1.03 4.95 -5.97
N LEU A 50 -0.65 5.01 -7.25
CA LEU A 50 -1.56 4.73 -8.38
C LEU A 50 -2.09 3.28 -8.36
N ALA A 51 -1.23 2.32 -7.99
CA ALA A 51 -1.63 0.94 -7.80
C ALA A 51 -2.65 0.82 -6.66
N ALA A 52 -2.46 1.55 -5.55
CA ALA A 52 -3.42 1.59 -4.44
C ALA A 52 -4.76 2.20 -4.83
N GLU A 53 -4.75 3.26 -5.65
CA GLU A 53 -5.97 3.86 -6.17
C GLU A 53 -6.79 2.89 -7.02
N ASN A 54 -6.13 2.01 -7.75
CA ASN A 54 -6.81 0.95 -8.50
C ASN A 54 -7.21 -0.20 -7.56
N ALA A 55 -6.34 -0.62 -6.65
CA ALA A 55 -6.57 -1.77 -5.79
C ALA A 55 -7.83 -1.62 -4.94
N TYR A 56 -8.07 -0.48 -4.31
CA TYR A 56 -9.29 -0.32 -3.48
C TYR A 56 -10.58 -0.38 -4.30
N LYS A 57 -10.54 -0.19 -5.62
CA LYS A 57 -11.72 -0.26 -6.51
C LYS A 57 -12.06 -1.69 -6.94
N TRP A 58 -11.09 -2.60 -6.86
CA TRP A 58 -11.21 -3.96 -7.42
C TRP A 58 -10.98 -5.07 -6.39
N ASP A 59 -10.32 -4.78 -5.27
CA ASP A 59 -10.01 -5.74 -4.21
C ASP A 59 -10.78 -5.38 -2.94
N VAL A 60 -11.60 -6.33 -2.47
CA VAL A 60 -12.57 -6.08 -1.40
C VAL A 60 -11.88 -5.74 -0.07
N ASP A 61 -10.77 -6.41 0.26
CA ASP A 61 -9.99 -6.14 1.47
C ASP A 61 -9.28 -4.78 1.40
N CYS A 62 -8.75 -4.39 0.23
CA CYS A 62 -8.24 -3.03 0.02
C CYS A 62 -9.33 -1.97 0.16
N ALA A 63 -10.52 -2.22 -0.40
CA ALA A 63 -11.68 -1.34 -0.31
C ALA A 63 -12.12 -1.15 1.14
N ALA A 64 -12.30 -2.25 1.88
CA ALA A 64 -12.68 -2.21 3.30
C ALA A 64 -11.69 -1.40 4.13
N PHE A 65 -10.39 -1.60 3.91
CA PHE A 65 -9.36 -0.83 4.61
C PHE A 65 -9.39 0.66 4.25
N TYR A 66 -9.56 1.00 2.97
CA TYR A 66 -9.71 2.38 2.49
C TYR A 66 -10.91 3.08 3.13
N HIS A 67 -12.09 2.46 3.05
CA HIS A 67 -13.33 3.04 3.55
C HIS A 67 -13.31 3.19 5.08
N LYS A 68 -12.74 2.21 5.80
CA LYS A 68 -12.49 2.31 7.26
C LYS A 68 -11.61 3.50 7.63
N ARG A 69 -10.62 3.85 6.79
CA ARG A 69 -9.78 5.05 7.00
C ARG A 69 -10.56 6.33 6.70
N ARG A 70 -11.36 6.35 5.64
CA ARG A 70 -12.19 7.51 5.29
C ARG A 70 -13.26 7.81 6.33
N GLU A 71 -13.87 6.79 6.93
CA GLU A 71 -14.81 6.92 8.07
C GLU A 71 -14.16 7.56 9.30
N LYS A 72 -12.88 7.26 9.55
CA LYS A 72 -12.09 7.90 10.62
C LYS A 72 -11.71 9.36 10.32
N GLY A 73 -12.22 9.94 9.22
CA GLY A 73 -11.98 11.31 8.82
C GLY A 73 -10.64 11.55 8.10
N HIS A 74 -9.92 10.49 7.70
CA HIS A 74 -8.72 10.67 6.90
C HIS A 74 -9.06 11.19 5.50
N THR A 75 -8.17 12.03 4.94
CA THR A 75 -8.32 12.51 3.56
C THR A 75 -8.18 11.35 2.56
N HIS A 76 -8.61 11.56 1.32
CA HIS A 76 -8.48 10.57 0.26
C HIS A 76 -7.03 10.10 0.12
N THR A 77 -6.11 11.06 -0.03
CA THR A 77 -4.68 10.79 -0.17
C THR A 77 -4.11 10.03 1.01
N GLN A 78 -4.49 10.38 2.25
CA GLN A 78 -4.05 9.65 3.45
C GLN A 78 -4.55 8.20 3.45
N ALA A 79 -5.82 7.99 3.09
CA ALA A 79 -6.40 6.65 3.02
C ALA A 79 -5.75 5.80 1.92
N VAL A 80 -5.50 6.36 0.74
CA VAL A 80 -4.80 5.67 -0.36
C VAL A 80 -3.35 5.34 0.04
N CYS A 81 -2.61 6.27 0.64
CA CYS A 81 -1.27 6.00 1.15
C CYS A 81 -1.27 4.88 2.21
N ALA A 82 -2.29 4.85 3.06
CA ALA A 82 -2.44 3.77 4.04
C ALA A 82 -2.69 2.41 3.36
N VAL A 83 -3.49 2.36 2.28
CA VAL A 83 -3.69 1.12 1.49
C VAL A 83 -2.39 0.69 0.82
N ALA A 84 -1.67 1.61 0.19
CA ALA A 84 -0.39 1.35 -0.46
C ALA A 84 0.60 0.68 0.49
N ASN A 85 0.78 1.25 1.70
CA ASN A 85 1.74 0.77 2.68
C ASN A 85 1.26 -0.44 3.51
N GLY A 86 -0.03 -0.45 3.85
CA GLY A 86 -0.61 -1.42 4.78
C GLY A 86 -1.07 -2.72 4.11
N LYS A 87 -1.50 -2.65 2.85
CA LYS A 87 -2.09 -3.80 2.13
C LYS A 87 -1.28 -4.18 0.90
N LEU A 88 -1.01 -3.24 0.00
CA LEU A 88 -0.36 -3.57 -1.28
C LEU A 88 1.11 -3.93 -1.14
N LEU A 89 1.90 -3.11 -0.45
CA LEU A 89 3.34 -3.34 -0.34
C LEU A 89 3.69 -4.70 0.31
N PRO A 90 3.02 -5.15 1.39
CA PRO A 90 3.19 -6.50 1.92
C PRO A 90 2.86 -7.59 0.90
N ARG A 91 1.74 -7.45 0.17
CA ARG A 91 1.34 -8.42 -0.87
C ARG A 91 2.36 -8.48 -2.01
N ILE A 92 2.83 -7.34 -2.49
CA ILE A 92 3.89 -7.25 -3.51
C ILE A 92 5.17 -7.93 -3.01
N HIS A 93 5.58 -7.64 -1.77
CA HIS A 93 6.77 -8.25 -1.19
C HIS A 93 6.68 -9.78 -1.13
N GLN A 94 5.55 -10.31 -0.63
CA GLN A 94 5.31 -11.75 -0.56
C GLN A 94 5.22 -12.39 -1.95
N LEU A 95 4.54 -11.75 -2.90
CA LEU A 95 4.44 -12.24 -4.27
C LEU A 95 5.81 -12.34 -4.92
N LEU A 96 6.64 -11.30 -4.80
CA LEU A 96 7.99 -11.30 -5.36
C LEU A 96 8.89 -12.37 -4.72
N LYS A 97 8.78 -12.59 -3.40
CA LYS A 97 9.48 -13.69 -2.73
C LYS A 97 9.04 -15.07 -3.24
N LYS A 98 7.73 -15.28 -3.41
CA LYS A 98 7.20 -16.54 -3.97
C LYS A 98 7.60 -16.76 -5.42
N LEU A 99 7.60 -15.69 -6.23
CA LEU A 99 8.07 -15.75 -7.62
C LEU A 99 9.54 -16.17 -7.68
N ARG A 100 10.37 -15.57 -6.83
CA ARG A 100 11.79 -15.92 -6.72
C ARG A 100 12.00 -17.37 -6.31
N GLN A 101 11.23 -17.86 -5.34
CA GLN A 101 11.28 -19.26 -4.91
C GLN A 101 10.84 -20.21 -6.02
N ALA A 102 9.75 -19.89 -6.73
CA ALA A 102 9.28 -20.70 -7.84
C ALA A 102 10.31 -20.77 -8.98
N GLU A 103 10.97 -19.66 -9.30
CA GLU A 103 12.07 -19.63 -10.28
C GLU A 103 13.25 -20.52 -9.89
N VAL A 104 13.62 -20.52 -8.60
CA VAL A 104 14.73 -21.35 -8.09
C VAL A 104 14.35 -22.84 -8.06
N ASN A 105 13.12 -23.16 -7.65
CA ASN A 105 12.65 -24.54 -7.52
C ASN A 105 12.16 -25.14 -8.85
N GLY A 106 12.07 -24.34 -9.92
CA GLY A 106 11.47 -24.78 -11.20
C GLY A 106 9.95 -24.96 -11.14
N GLU A 107 9.28 -24.35 -10.16
CA GLU A 107 7.83 -24.45 -9.97
C GLU A 107 7.06 -23.46 -10.85
N HIS A 108 5.76 -23.71 -11.00
CA HIS A 108 4.88 -22.80 -11.72
C HIS A 108 4.74 -21.43 -11.05
N ARG A 109 4.69 -20.40 -11.89
CA ARG A 109 4.49 -19.02 -11.46
C ARG A 109 3.19 -18.88 -10.65
N PRO A 110 3.23 -18.40 -9.39
CA PRO A 110 2.03 -18.17 -8.61
C PRO A 110 1.12 -17.13 -9.27
N ARG A 111 -0.19 -17.41 -9.31
CA ARG A 111 -1.21 -16.47 -9.82
C ARG A 111 -1.91 -15.76 -8.68
N TYR A 112 -2.20 -14.47 -8.86
CA TYR A 112 -3.01 -13.70 -7.92
C TYR A 112 -4.49 -14.04 -8.10
N VAL A 113 -5.19 -14.24 -6.99
CA VAL A 113 -6.62 -14.55 -6.94
C VAL A 113 -7.30 -13.51 -6.06
N PHE A 114 -8.39 -12.91 -6.55
CA PHE A 114 -9.19 -11.99 -5.74
C PHE A 114 -9.89 -12.75 -4.63
N ARG A 115 -10.03 -12.12 -3.47
CA ARG A 115 -10.66 -12.73 -2.30
C ARG A 115 -11.70 -11.80 -1.71
N ASP A 116 -12.73 -12.38 -1.12
CA ASP A 116 -13.69 -11.66 -0.28
C ASP A 116 -13.08 -11.26 1.07
N LEU A 117 -13.91 -10.79 2.00
CA LEU A 117 -13.47 -10.41 3.35
C LEU A 117 -13.21 -11.61 4.27
N GLU A 118 -13.75 -12.78 3.94
CA GLU A 118 -13.59 -14.03 4.70
C GLU A 118 -12.40 -14.85 4.19
N GLY A 119 -11.83 -14.47 3.05
CA GLY A 119 -10.65 -15.09 2.44
C GLY A 119 -10.98 -16.07 1.31
N ASN A 120 -12.25 -16.22 0.92
CA ASN A 120 -12.67 -17.10 -0.15
C ASN A 120 -12.31 -16.51 -1.52
N PRO A 121 -11.90 -17.34 -2.49
CA PRO A 121 -11.60 -16.87 -3.84
C PRO A 121 -12.87 -16.40 -4.54
N ILE A 122 -12.80 -15.22 -5.14
CA ILE A 122 -13.91 -14.62 -5.91
C ILE A 122 -13.42 -14.14 -7.26
N SER A 123 -14.34 -13.95 -8.19
CA SER A 123 -14.05 -13.30 -9.46
C SER A 123 -13.88 -11.78 -9.30
N LYS A 124 -13.23 -11.16 -10.28
CA LYS A 124 -13.06 -9.70 -10.34
C LYS A 124 -14.41 -8.96 -10.43
N ALA A 125 -15.40 -9.56 -11.10
CA ALA A 125 -16.73 -8.98 -11.25
C ALA A 125 -17.50 -8.98 -9.93
N GLU A 126 -17.47 -10.10 -9.22
CA GLU A 126 -18.07 -10.23 -7.88
C GLU A 126 -17.42 -9.27 -6.89
N ALA A 127 -16.08 -9.16 -6.90
CA ALA A 127 -15.36 -8.21 -6.05
C ALA A 127 -15.87 -6.77 -6.26
N LYS A 128 -16.02 -6.35 -7.53
CA LYS A 128 -16.54 -5.02 -7.86
C LYS A 128 -18.00 -4.86 -7.42
N ALA A 129 -18.84 -5.88 -7.61
CA ALA A 129 -20.23 -5.86 -7.17
C ALA A 129 -20.34 -5.68 -5.65
N ILE A 130 -19.54 -6.42 -4.87
CA ILE A 130 -19.47 -6.30 -3.40
C ILE A 130 -19.05 -4.88 -3.00
N ILE A 131 -18.02 -4.33 -3.65
CA ILE A 131 -17.53 -2.98 -3.35
C ILE A 131 -18.62 -1.94 -3.63
N GLN A 132 -19.28 -2.04 -4.79
CA GLN A 132 -20.34 -1.11 -5.17
C GLN A 132 -21.55 -1.23 -4.24
N ALA A 133 -21.97 -2.44 -3.88
CA ALA A 133 -23.08 -2.67 -2.97
C ALA A 133 -22.82 -2.09 -1.57
N LYS A 134 -21.61 -2.26 -1.03
CA LYS A 134 -21.26 -1.77 0.32
C LYS A 134 -20.93 -0.28 0.38
N TRP A 135 -20.27 0.25 -0.64
CA TRP A 135 -19.68 1.60 -0.57
C TRP A 135 -20.04 2.55 -1.71
N GLY A 136 -20.81 2.10 -2.71
CA GLY A 136 -21.10 2.87 -3.92
C GLY A 136 -21.82 4.20 -3.69
N GLN A 137 -22.60 4.31 -2.61
CA GLN A 137 -23.37 5.53 -2.28
C GLN A 137 -22.72 6.39 -1.19
N ARG A 138 -21.56 6.00 -0.66
CA ARG A 138 -20.96 6.70 0.49
C ARG A 138 -20.28 8.01 0.07
N LYS A 139 -20.75 9.10 0.66
CA LYS A 139 -20.12 10.42 0.59
C LYS A 139 -19.31 10.64 1.87
N TYR A 140 -18.04 10.98 1.71
CA TYR A 140 -17.14 11.30 2.82
C TYR A 140 -17.03 12.80 2.96
N GLY A 141 -17.39 13.33 4.14
CA GLY A 141 -17.25 14.76 4.45
C GLY A 141 -15.79 15.23 4.38
N LYS A 142 -15.58 16.51 4.04
CA LYS A 142 -14.27 17.15 4.19
C LYS A 142 -14.05 17.40 5.69
N LYS A 143 -12.95 16.91 6.25
CA LYS A 143 -12.49 17.36 7.55
C LYS A 143 -12.07 18.83 7.38
N GLY A 144 -12.77 19.76 8.02
CA GLY A 144 -12.32 21.13 8.14
C GLY A 144 -10.91 21.13 8.73
N LEU A 145 -9.97 21.79 8.06
CA LEU A 145 -8.77 22.26 8.75
C LEU A 145 -9.29 23.17 9.86
N ALA A 146 -9.19 22.75 11.11
CA ALA A 146 -9.40 23.65 12.23
C ALA A 146 -8.37 24.77 12.09
N SER A 147 -8.85 25.97 11.78
CA SER A 147 -8.16 27.22 12.07
C SER A 147 -7.98 27.27 13.59
N SER A 148 -6.74 27.32 14.03
CA SER A 148 -6.34 27.74 15.37
C SER A 148 -5.05 28.54 15.21
#